data_AF-A0A4V5TPX9-F1
#
_entry.id   AF-A0A4V5TPX9-F1
#
_cell.length_a   1.000
_cell.length_b   1.000
_cell.length_c   1.000
_cell.angle_alpha   90.00
_cell.angle_beta   90.00
_cell.angle_gamma   90.00
#
_symmetry.space_group_name_H-M   'P 1'
#
loop_
_entity.id
_entity.type
_entity.pdbx_description
1 polymer ?
#
loop_
_entity_poly.entity_id
_entity_poly.type
_entity_poly.pdbx_seq_one_letter_code
_entity_poly.pdbx_strand_id
1 'polypeptide(L)'
;YTVPGKGDVEVLKQQERKSMAFSPYEPTGLYAKPNEQITINVEGNQDIQVYIGTYSYDASWREDSKIKSFTLKPGINTIQSPNGGMIYFYNKQQG
;
A
#
# COMPACT_ATOMS: atom_id res chain seq x y z
N TYR A 1 4.88 -12.60 -6.91
CA TYR A 1 5.37 -11.22 -7.02
C TYR A 1 6.27 -10.97 -5.83
N THR A 2 7.47 -10.43 -6.03
CA THR A 2 8.38 -10.11 -4.91
C THR A 2 8.20 -8.64 -4.55
N VAL A 3 7.97 -8.34 -3.27
CA VAL A 3 7.84 -6.97 -2.77
C VAL A 3 9.17 -6.55 -2.15
N PRO A 4 10.00 -5.73 -2.82
CA PRO A 4 11.30 -5.35 -2.31
C PRO A 4 11.15 -4.43 -1.10
N GLY A 5 12.08 -4.54 -0.13
CA GLY A 5 12.17 -3.62 0.99
C GLY A 5 12.56 -2.22 0.52
N LYS A 6 11.75 -1.21 0.84
CA LYS A 6 11.98 0.20 0.45
C LYS A 6 12.37 1.11 1.61
N GLY A 7 12.36 0.59 2.85
CA GLY A 7 12.49 1.43 4.04
C GLY A 7 11.23 2.24 4.34
N ASP A 8 11.14 2.83 5.55
CA ASP A 8 9.99 3.65 5.92
C ASP A 8 10.09 5.08 5.35
N VAL A 9 9.25 5.43 4.38
CA VAL A 9 9.23 6.75 3.72
C VAL A 9 9.03 7.92 4.70
N GLU A 10 8.37 7.70 5.85
CA GLU A 10 8.21 8.75 6.86
C GLU A 10 9.50 8.97 7.65
N VAL A 11 10.25 7.89 7.93
CA VAL A 11 11.58 7.96 8.55
C VAL A 11 12.56 8.63 7.59
N LEU A 12 12.56 8.22 6.31
CA LEU A 12 13.41 8.81 5.28
C LEU A 12 13.11 10.30 5.09
N LYS A 13 11.83 10.70 5.08
CA LYS A 13 11.43 12.12 5.03
C LYS A 13 12.09 12.93 6.14
N GLN A 14 12.07 12.42 7.38
CA GLN A 14 12.66 13.10 8.54
C GLN A 14 14.19 13.14 8.43
N GLN A 15 14.82 12.02 8.10
CA GLN A 15 16.28 11.92 7.94
C GLN A 15 16.81 12.87 6.87
N GLU A 16 16.11 12.96 5.74
CA GLU A 16 16.45 13.83 4.61
C GLU A 16 15.93 15.28 4.77
N ARG A 17 15.25 15.59 5.87
CA ARG A 17 14.68 16.91 6.18
C ARG A 17 13.77 17.45 5.08
N LYS A 18 12.97 16.57 4.48
CA LYS A 18 12.00 16.93 3.43
C LYS A 18 10.65 17.33 4.03
N SER A 19 9.95 18.22 3.34
CA SER A 19 8.59 18.64 3.71
C SER A 19 7.52 17.59 3.39
N MET A 20 7.80 16.67 2.46
CA MET A 20 6.88 15.63 2.02
C MET A 20 7.61 14.29 1.86
N ALA A 21 6.91 13.19 2.14
CA ALA A 21 7.43 11.84 1.94
C ALA A 21 7.40 11.46 0.46
N PHE A 22 8.30 10.56 0.07
CA PHE A 22 8.19 9.88 -1.21
C PHE A 22 7.01 8.89 -1.20
N SER A 23 6.56 8.50 -2.39
CA SER A 23 5.50 7.52 -2.53
C SER A 23 5.90 6.17 -1.91
N PRO A 24 5.04 5.56 -1.08
CA PRO A 24 5.28 4.23 -0.55
C PRO A 24 4.98 3.11 -1.57
N TYR A 25 4.42 3.43 -2.74
CA TYR A 25 3.80 2.44 -3.62
C TYR A 25 4.80 1.58 -4.40
N GLU A 26 4.52 0.29 -4.42
CA GLU A 26 4.94 -0.67 -5.43
C GLU A 26 3.76 -1.09 -6.30
N PRO A 27 3.75 -0.77 -7.60
CA PRO A 27 2.64 -1.07 -8.48
C PRO A 27 2.54 -2.56 -8.79
N THR A 28 1.33 -3.10 -8.69
CA THR A 28 1.03 -4.49 -9.06
C THR A 28 0.45 -4.63 -10.47
N GLY A 29 -0.12 -3.55 -11.02
CA GLY A 29 -0.89 -3.59 -12.26
C GLY A 29 -2.31 -4.18 -12.10
N LEU A 30 -2.72 -4.54 -10.88
CA LEU A 30 -4.04 -5.09 -10.59
C LEU A 30 -5.01 -4.00 -10.14
N TYR A 31 -6.28 -4.16 -10.50
CA TYR A 31 -7.38 -3.28 -10.12
C TYR A 31 -8.45 -4.07 -9.36
N ALA A 32 -8.94 -3.50 -8.26
CA ALA A 32 -10.05 -4.02 -7.49
C ALA A 32 -11.31 -3.20 -7.76
N LYS A 33 -12.43 -3.86 -8.05
CA LYS A 33 -13.74 -3.20 -8.12
C LYS A 33 -14.21 -2.76 -6.72
N PRO A 34 -15.13 -1.78 -6.65
CA PRO A 34 -15.82 -1.44 -5.41
C PRO A 34 -16.38 -2.67 -4.70
N ASN A 35 -16.03 -2.83 -3.42
CA ASN A 35 -16.41 -3.96 -2.55
C ASN A 35 -15.98 -5.35 -3.03
N GLU A 36 -15.02 -5.44 -3.97
CA GLU A 36 -14.44 -6.71 -4.35
C GLU A 36 -13.63 -7.28 -3.17
N GLN A 37 -13.91 -8.55 -2.84
CA GLN A 37 -13.16 -9.27 -1.84
C GLN A 37 -11.91 -9.88 -2.48
N ILE A 38 -10.75 -9.51 -1.94
CA ILE A 38 -9.44 -9.92 -2.47
C ILE A 38 -8.76 -10.77 -1.42
N THR A 39 -8.26 -11.93 -1.84
CA THR A 39 -7.43 -12.80 -1.01
C THR A 39 -5.98 -12.68 -1.44
N ILE A 40 -5.10 -12.38 -0.48
CA ILE A 40 -3.66 -12.24 -0.70
C ILE A 40 -2.94 -13.21 0.24
N ASN A 41 -2.13 -14.09 -0.33
CA ASN A 41 -1.21 -14.92 0.43
C ASN A 41 0.15 -14.25 0.51
N VAL A 42 0.61 -13.93 1.71
CA VAL A 42 1.94 -13.35 1.95
C VAL A 42 2.88 -14.44 2.40
N GLU A 43 3.88 -14.72 1.57
CA GLU A 43 4.99 -15.60 1.93
C GLU A 43 6.09 -14.81 2.66
N GLY A 44 6.83 -15.48 3.54
CA GLY A 44 7.88 -14.86 4.36
C GLY A 44 7.47 -14.73 5.83
N ASN A 45 8.20 -13.90 6.57
CA ASN A 45 8.05 -13.74 8.03
C ASN A 45 7.80 -12.29 8.46
N GLN A 46 7.43 -11.43 7.52
CA GLN A 46 7.36 -9.99 7.68
C GLN A 46 5.98 -9.47 7.30
N ASP A 47 5.46 -8.56 8.10
CA ASP A 47 4.26 -7.81 7.77
C ASP A 47 4.59 -6.78 6.69
N ILE A 48 3.67 -6.61 5.74
CA ILE A 48 3.75 -5.58 4.69
C ILE A 48 2.44 -4.79 4.64
N GLN A 49 2.43 -3.68 3.92
CA GLN A 49 1.22 -2.90 3.68
C GLN A 49 0.72 -3.08 2.25
N VAL A 50 -0.60 -3.00 2.09
CA VAL A 50 -1.25 -2.91 0.78
C VAL A 50 -2.17 -1.71 0.76
N TYR A 51 -2.23 -1.03 -0.37
CA TYR A 51 -3.13 0.08 -0.65
C TYR A 51 -4.07 -0.30 -1.80
N ILE A 52 -5.32 0.12 -1.69
CA ILE A 52 -6.32 0.06 -2.76
C ILE A 52 -6.78 1.50 -3.03
N GLY A 53 -6.42 1.99 -4.21
CA GLY A 53 -6.62 3.38 -4.64
C GLY A 53 -5.30 4.14 -4.81
N THR A 54 -5.36 5.23 -5.57
CA THR A 54 -4.20 6.02 -6.01
C THR A 54 -4.36 7.47 -5.56
N TYR A 55 -3.40 7.97 -4.76
CA TYR A 55 -3.36 9.39 -4.37
C TYR A 55 -3.41 10.30 -5.60
N SER A 56 -4.19 11.39 -5.50
CA SER A 56 -4.41 12.39 -6.55
C SER A 56 -5.17 11.92 -7.79
N TYR A 57 -5.54 10.65 -7.90
CA TYR A 57 -6.42 10.13 -8.97
C TYR A 57 -7.79 9.71 -8.40
N ASP A 58 -7.80 8.77 -7.45
CA ASP A 58 -9.03 8.30 -6.79
C ASP A 58 -9.47 9.22 -5.64
N ALA A 59 -8.53 10.04 -5.15
CA ALA A 59 -8.72 10.98 -4.06
C ALA A 59 -8.01 12.28 -4.40
N SER A 60 -8.68 13.42 -4.23
CA SER A 60 -7.94 14.68 -4.07
C SER A 60 -7.11 14.64 -2.78
N TRP A 61 -6.14 15.54 -2.62
CA TRP A 61 -5.30 15.62 -1.41
C TRP A 61 -6.07 15.80 -0.09
N ARG A 62 -7.37 16.15 -0.14
CA ARG A 62 -8.25 16.26 1.04
C ARG A 62 -9.08 15.01 1.30
N GLU A 63 -9.02 14.03 0.42
CA GLU A 63 -9.89 12.84 0.40
C GLU A 63 -9.11 11.54 0.54
N ASP A 64 -7.93 11.59 1.16
CA ASP A 64 -7.07 10.41 1.40
C ASP A 64 -7.82 9.24 2.05
N SER A 65 -8.92 9.52 2.76
CA SER A 65 -9.83 8.51 3.33
C SER A 65 -10.48 7.57 2.30
N LYS A 66 -10.50 7.96 1.01
CA LYS A 66 -10.95 7.14 -0.11
C LYS A 66 -9.97 6.04 -0.48
N ILE A 67 -8.68 6.22 -0.16
CA ILE A 67 -7.65 5.19 -0.33
C ILE A 67 -7.64 4.34 0.92
N LYS A 68 -7.74 3.03 0.75
CA LYS A 68 -7.71 2.09 1.86
C LYS A 68 -6.35 1.43 1.95
N SER A 69 -5.79 1.40 3.15
CA SER A 69 -4.56 0.67 3.45
C SER A 69 -4.82 -0.43 4.48
N PHE A 70 -4.15 -1.56 4.32
CA PHE A 70 -4.23 -2.68 5.25
C PHE A 70 -2.83 -3.20 5.57
N THR A 71 -2.63 -3.66 6.80
CA THR A 71 -1.45 -4.46 7.14
C THR A 71 -1.75 -5.91 6.79
N LEU A 72 -0.91 -6.51 5.95
CA LEU A 72 -0.93 -7.91 5.60
C LEU A 72 0.07 -8.66 6.45
N LYS A 73 -0.39 -9.72 7.12
CA LYS A 73 0.47 -10.62 7.90
C LYS A 73 0.92 -11.80 7.03
N PRO A 74 2.04 -12.48 7.35
CA PRO A 74 2.36 -13.76 6.74
C PRO A 74 1.17 -14.73 6.73
N GLY A 75 0.91 -15.36 5.58
CA GLY A 75 -0.24 -16.21 5.33
C GLY A 75 -1.38 -15.50 4.58
N ILE A 76 -2.59 -16.04 4.73
CA ILE A 76 -3.77 -15.62 3.96
C ILE A 76 -4.44 -14.42 4.63
N ASN A 77 -4.63 -13.36 3.85
CA ASN A 77 -5.33 -12.14 4.25
C ASN A 77 -6.49 -11.89 3.28
N THR A 78 -7.64 -11.50 3.80
CA THR A 78 -8.80 -11.14 2.99
C THR A 78 -9.18 -9.69 3.25
N ILE A 79 -9.18 -8.88 2.21
CA ILE A 79 -9.38 -7.43 2.28
C ILE A 79 -10.42 -6.98 1.24
N GLN A 80 -10.97 -5.79 1.44
CA GLN A 80 -11.89 -5.16 0.49
C GLN A 80 -11.85 -3.64 0.67
N SER A 81 -12.06 -2.90 -0.43
CA SER A 81 -12.20 -1.44 -0.39
C SER A 81 -13.58 -1.04 -0.93
N PRO A 82 -14.34 -0.17 -0.25
CA PRO A 82 -15.65 0.24 -0.72
C PRO A 82 -15.60 1.02 -2.05
N ASN A 83 -14.47 1.66 -2.34
CA ASN A 83 -14.29 2.47 -3.55
C ASN A 83 -13.58 1.70 -4.68
N GLY A 84 -13.00 0.53 -4.40
CA GLY A 84 -12.08 -0.11 -5.32
C GLY A 84 -10.82 0.72 -5.57
N GLY A 85 -10.09 0.41 -6.64
CA GLY A 85 -8.89 1.13 -7.06
C GLY A 85 -7.73 0.22 -7.44
N MET A 86 -6.65 0.83 -7.90
CA MET A 86 -5.39 0.15 -8.18
C MET A 86 -4.77 -0.40 -6.90
N ILE A 87 -4.15 -1.58 -6.98
CA ILE A 87 -3.53 -2.25 -5.84
C ILE A 87 -2.03 -1.96 -5.83
N TYR A 88 -1.52 -1.50 -4.69
CA TYR A 88 -0.10 -1.25 -4.46
C TYR A 88 0.38 -1.96 -3.21
N PHE A 89 1.61 -2.48 -3.22
CA PHE A 89 2.26 -2.97 -2.02
C PHE A 89 3.23 -1.94 -1.45
N TYR A 90 3.58 -2.12 -0.18
CA TYR A 90 4.63 -1.37 0.48
C TYR A 90 5.29 -2.22 1.54
N ASN A 91 6.59 -2.42 1.39
CA ASN A 91 7.43 -3.14 2.33
C ASN A 91 8.38 -2.11 2.98
N LYS A 92 8.17 -1.87 4.27
CA LYS A 92 8.91 -0.88 5.08
C LYS A 92 10.28 -1.37 5.51
N GLN A 93 10.57 -2.65 5.32
CA GLN A 93 11.84 -3.24 5.68
C GLN A 93 12.92 -2.71 4.75
N GLN A 94 14.14 -2.65 5.24
CA GLN A 94 15.27 -2.23 4.43
C GLN A 94 15.62 -3.37 3.46
N GLY A 95 15.69 -3.05 2.16
CA GLY A 95 16.06 -3.98 1.11
C GLY A 95 17.54 -4.31 1.07
#